data_AF-A0A9E1UXZ6-F1
#
_entry.id   AF-A0A9E1UXZ6-F1
#
_cell.length_a   1.000
_cell.length_b   1.000
_cell.length_c   1.000
_cell.angle_alpha   90.00
_cell.angle_beta   90.00
_cell.angle_gamma   90.00
#
_symmetry.space_group_name_H-M   'P 1'
#
loop_
_entity.id
_entity.type
_entity.pdbx_description
1 polymer ?
#
loop_
_entity_poly.entity_id
_entity_poly.type
_entity_poly.pdbx_seq_one_letter_code
_entity_poly.pdbx_strand_id
1 'polypeptide(L)'
;MFQFLFRATCLLVAFGGMAFVGYGLRVAIAPQSEEATGAELKVMCQECGRVEVARVKQIRACFCSECGNPVGEAWRCLASDCRKVFPFVMRRPKNRAAGKAGLRDWFEAHACPYCRSLRTEPVPVEEERSPKTKAKGASPSAKPVPAKRKGR
;
A
#
# COMPACT_ATOMS: atom_id res chain seq x y z
N MET A 1 40.00 11.49 49.41
CA MET A 1 39.60 12.09 48.11
C MET A 1 39.63 11.07 46.97
N PHE A 2 40.73 10.32 46.79
CA PHE A 2 40.89 9.34 45.69
C PHE A 2 39.83 8.21 45.66
N GLN A 3 39.45 7.68 46.82
CA GLN A 3 38.48 6.59 46.93
C GLN A 3 37.04 7.01 46.56
N PHE A 4 36.69 8.27 46.79
CA PHE A 4 35.40 8.84 46.40
C PHE A 4 35.32 9.07 44.90
N LEU A 5 36.40 9.61 44.30
CA LEU A 5 36.49 9.79 42.86
C LEU A 5 36.38 8.45 42.14
N PHE A 6 37.11 7.42 42.58
CA PHE A 6 37.06 6.08 41.97
C PHE A 6 35.64 5.47 42.01
N ARG A 7 34.95 5.60 43.15
CA ARG A 7 33.55 5.11 43.27
C ARG A 7 32.59 5.87 42.36
N ALA A 8 32.75 7.18 42.24
CA ALA A 8 31.93 8.00 41.34
C ALA A 8 32.16 7.61 39.88
N THR A 9 33.40 7.36 39.45
CA THR A 9 33.69 6.90 38.08
C THR A 9 33.11 5.52 37.80
N CYS A 10 33.24 4.57 38.74
CA CYS A 10 32.65 3.24 38.59
C CYS A 10 31.12 3.29 38.43
N LEU A 11 30.44 4.15 39.20
CA LEU A 11 29.00 4.33 39.07
C LEU A 11 28.61 4.97 37.73
N LEU A 12 29.34 6.00 37.28
CA LEU A 12 29.08 6.62 35.97
C LEU A 12 29.26 5.63 34.81
N VAL A 13 30.29 4.78 34.86
CA VAL A 13 30.52 3.74 33.85
C VAL A 13 29.42 2.67 33.90
N ALA A 14 28.99 2.25 35.09
CA ALA A 14 27.92 1.26 35.24
C ALA A 14 26.57 1.78 34.70
N PHE A 15 26.19 3.01 35.07
CA PHE A 15 24.96 3.64 34.60
C PHE A 15 25.01 3.97 33.10
N GLY A 16 26.14 4.49 32.61
CA GLY A 16 26.35 4.76 31.19
C GLY A 16 26.33 3.48 30.34
N GLY A 17 26.95 2.40 30.83
CA GLY A 17 26.93 1.09 30.19
C GLY A 17 25.53 0.49 30.11
N MET A 18 24.76 0.53 31.19
CA MET A 18 23.36 0.07 31.18
C MET A 18 22.48 0.90 30.23
N ALA A 19 22.66 2.22 30.19
CA ALA A 19 21.93 3.08 29.26
C ALA A 19 22.28 2.77 27.80
N PHE A 20 23.57 2.51 27.51
CA PHE A 20 24.03 2.14 26.17
C PHE A 20 23.48 0.79 25.72
N VAL A 21 23.51 -0.23 26.60
CA VAL A 21 22.93 -1.55 26.31
C VAL A 21 21.41 -1.43 26.14
N GLY A 22 20.72 -0.69 27.00
CA GLY A 22 19.27 -0.47 26.89
C GLY A 22 18.88 0.23 25.59
N TYR A 23 19.64 1.25 25.18
CA TYR A 23 19.42 1.94 23.91
C TYR A 23 19.73 1.04 22.70
N GLY A 24 20.86 0.33 22.71
CA GLY A 24 21.24 -0.61 21.66
C GLY A 24 20.23 -1.75 21.50
N LEU A 25 19.72 -2.29 22.60
CA LEU A 25 18.66 -3.30 22.58
C LEU A 25 17.35 -2.72 22.02
N ARG A 26 17.01 -1.48 22.37
CA ARG A 26 15.84 -0.80 21.81
C ARG A 26 15.97 -0.54 20.31
N VAL A 27 17.16 -0.22 19.80
CA VAL A 27 17.40 -0.03 18.37
C VAL A 27 17.39 -1.37 17.63
N ALA A 28 17.92 -2.43 18.24
CA ALA A 28 17.88 -3.79 17.66
C ALA A 28 16.46 -4.39 17.63
N ILE A 29 15.63 -4.04 18.62
CA ILE A 29 14.24 -4.52 18.75
C ILE A 29 13.23 -3.53 18.14
N ALA A 30 13.63 -2.28 17.85
CA ALA A 30 12.75 -1.30 17.24
C ALA A 30 12.26 -1.88 15.91
N PRO A 31 10.94 -2.08 15.75
CA PRO A 31 10.40 -2.55 14.49
C PRO A 31 10.80 -1.53 13.44
N GLN A 32 11.61 -1.94 12.46
CA GLN A 32 11.86 -1.12 11.30
C GLN A 32 10.51 -0.69 10.77
N SER A 33 10.28 0.62 10.72
CA SER A 33 9.09 1.26 10.19
C SER A 33 8.60 0.52 8.95
N GLU A 34 7.52 -0.26 9.12
CA GLU A 34 6.91 -1.14 8.11
C GLU A 34 6.22 -0.37 6.97
N GLU A 35 6.49 0.92 6.80
CA GLU A 35 5.76 1.79 5.87
C GLU A 35 6.19 1.65 4.40
N ALA A 36 7.24 0.87 4.09
CA ALA A 36 7.79 0.79 2.73
C ALA A 36 7.97 -0.62 2.13
N THR A 37 7.51 -1.69 2.79
CA THR A 37 7.74 -3.09 2.35
C THR A 37 6.45 -3.80 1.89
N GLY A 38 5.63 -3.14 1.07
CA GLY A 38 4.46 -3.74 0.44
C GLY A 38 4.53 -3.64 -1.09
N ALA A 39 4.05 -4.66 -1.79
CA ALA A 39 3.85 -4.58 -3.24
C ALA A 39 2.67 -3.66 -3.54
N GLU A 40 2.78 -2.82 -4.56
CA GLU A 40 1.65 -2.06 -5.07
C GLU A 40 0.75 -2.99 -5.89
N LEU A 41 -0.51 -3.09 -5.49
CA LEU A 41 -1.51 -3.95 -6.13
C LEU A 41 -2.80 -3.15 -6.31
N LYS A 42 -3.50 -3.40 -7.42
CA LYS A 42 -4.88 -2.94 -7.57
C LYS A 42 -5.76 -3.84 -6.72
N VAL A 43 -6.49 -3.24 -5.80
CA VAL A 43 -7.47 -3.91 -4.94
C VAL A 43 -8.87 -3.45 -5.32
N MET A 44 -9.84 -4.34 -5.17
CA MET A 44 -11.25 -4.08 -5.41
C MET A 44 -12.06 -4.38 -4.16
N CYS A 45 -12.88 -3.41 -3.78
CA CYS A 45 -13.86 -3.52 -2.71
C CYS A 45 -14.93 -4.59 -3.03
N GLN A 46 -15.22 -5.47 -2.08
CA GLN A 46 -16.20 -6.55 -2.29
C GLN A 46 -17.64 -6.06 -2.41
N GLU A 47 -18.01 -5.02 -1.68
CA GLU A 47 -19.39 -4.52 -1.66
C GLU A 47 -19.61 -3.39 -2.65
N CYS A 48 -18.76 -2.37 -2.58
CA CYS A 48 -18.89 -1.16 -3.38
C CYS A 48 -18.29 -1.26 -4.78
N GLY A 49 -17.45 -2.28 -5.05
CA GLY A 49 -16.83 -2.48 -6.36
C GLY A 49 -15.80 -1.43 -6.77
N ARG A 50 -15.47 -0.48 -5.88
CA ARG A 50 -14.39 0.50 -6.13
C ARG A 50 -13.06 -0.22 -6.30
N VAL A 51 -12.29 0.23 -7.29
CA VAL A 51 -10.92 -0.21 -7.54
C VAL A 51 -9.97 0.89 -7.11
N GLU A 52 -8.99 0.56 -6.29
CA GLU A 52 -8.01 1.48 -5.74
C GLU A 52 -6.62 0.81 -5.75
N VAL A 53 -5.56 1.62 -5.80
CA VAL A 53 -4.18 1.13 -5.70
C VAL A 53 -3.78 1.18 -4.24
N ALA A 54 -3.43 0.03 -3.68
CA ALA A 54 -2.98 -0.07 -2.30
C ALA A 54 -1.56 -0.66 -2.24
N ARG A 55 -0.75 -0.17 -1.31
CA ARG A 55 0.50 -0.84 -0.91
C ARG A 55 0.15 -1.90 0.10
N VAL A 56 0.35 -3.15 -0.29
CA VAL A 56 -0.16 -4.27 0.49
C VAL A 56 0.99 -5.20 0.87
N LYS A 57 1.23 -5.31 2.18
CA LYS A 57 2.02 -6.42 2.74
C LYS A 57 1.16 -7.67 2.95
N GLN A 58 -0.11 -7.47 3.33
CA GLN A 58 -1.13 -8.52 3.45
C GLN A 58 -2.51 -7.98 3.02
N ILE A 59 -3.11 -8.54 1.96
CA ILE A 59 -4.41 -8.07 1.40
C ILE A 59 -5.53 -8.12 2.43
N ARG A 60 -5.45 -9.07 3.38
CA ARG A 60 -6.47 -9.26 4.42
C ARG A 60 -6.54 -8.14 5.46
N ALA A 61 -5.49 -7.32 5.56
CA ALA A 61 -5.46 -6.17 6.46
C ALA A 61 -5.96 -4.89 5.78
N CYS A 62 -6.32 -4.96 4.50
CA CYS A 62 -6.77 -3.82 3.72
C CYS A 62 -8.31 -3.73 3.74
N PHE A 63 -8.80 -2.49 3.90
CA PHE A 63 -10.21 -2.15 3.90
C PHE A 63 -10.45 -1.04 2.88
N CYS A 64 -11.67 -0.98 2.35
CA CYS A 64 -12.06 0.03 1.38
C CYS A 64 -12.08 1.41 2.05
N SER A 65 -11.52 2.40 1.37
CA SER A 65 -11.46 3.78 1.84
C SER A 65 -12.84 4.44 2.01
N GLU A 66 -13.86 3.96 1.28
CA GLU A 66 -15.21 4.53 1.34
C GLU A 66 -16.13 3.84 2.33
N CYS A 67 -16.22 2.51 2.25
CA CYS A 67 -17.23 1.74 3.00
C CYS A 67 -16.64 0.94 4.17
N GLY A 68 -15.31 0.93 4.35
CA GLY A 68 -14.65 0.19 5.44
C GLY A 68 -14.72 -1.34 5.32
N ASN A 69 -15.28 -1.87 4.23
CA ASN A 69 -15.39 -3.31 3.99
C ASN A 69 -14.08 -3.93 3.50
N PRO A 70 -13.89 -5.26 3.66
CA PRO A 70 -12.70 -5.93 3.18
C PRO A 70 -12.55 -5.81 1.65
N VAL A 71 -11.29 -5.63 1.22
CA VAL A 71 -10.93 -5.60 -0.20
C VAL A 71 -10.28 -6.92 -0.63
N GLY A 72 -10.42 -7.26 -1.90
CA GLY A 72 -9.67 -8.33 -2.56
C GLY A 72 -8.71 -7.78 -3.61
N GLU A 73 -7.82 -8.62 -4.12
CA GLU A 73 -7.01 -8.27 -5.28
C GLU A 73 -7.91 -8.13 -6.51
N ALA A 74 -7.70 -7.12 -7.35
CA ALA A 74 -8.50 -6.93 -8.55
C ALA A 74 -8.05 -7.89 -9.65
N TRP A 75 -8.94 -8.77 -10.09
CA TRP A 75 -8.70 -9.74 -11.17
C TRP A 75 -9.63 -9.48 -12.34
N ARG A 76 -9.14 -9.67 -13.56
CA ARG A 76 -9.90 -9.55 -14.81
C ARG A 76 -10.07 -10.92 -15.44
N CYS A 77 -11.27 -11.21 -15.93
CA CYS A 77 -11.50 -12.38 -16.78
C CYS A 77 -11.00 -12.14 -18.21
N LEU A 78 -10.33 -13.11 -18.82
CA LEU A 78 -9.86 -13.07 -20.20
C LEU A 78 -10.77 -13.82 -21.19
N ALA A 79 -11.88 -14.39 -20.74
CA ALA A 79 -12.89 -14.89 -21.66
C ALA A 79 -13.41 -13.72 -22.52
N SER A 80 -13.46 -13.92 -23.83
CA SER A 80 -13.85 -12.91 -24.83
C SER A 80 -15.15 -12.21 -24.48
N ASP A 81 -16.09 -12.96 -23.90
CA ASP A 81 -17.47 -12.54 -23.71
C ASP A 81 -17.70 -11.93 -22.32
N CYS A 82 -16.73 -12.06 -21.40
CA CYS A 82 -16.86 -11.58 -20.03
C CYS A 82 -16.07 -10.30 -19.80
N ARG A 83 -14.72 -10.35 -19.86
CA ARG A 83 -13.81 -9.22 -19.57
C ARG A 83 -14.05 -8.42 -18.26
N LYS A 84 -14.96 -8.89 -17.39
CA LYS A 84 -15.30 -8.24 -16.11
C LYS A 84 -14.15 -8.32 -15.12
N VAL A 85 -14.05 -7.28 -14.29
CA VAL A 85 -13.15 -7.22 -13.13
C VAL A 85 -13.91 -7.66 -11.88
N PHE A 86 -13.25 -8.40 -11.00
CA PHE A 86 -13.83 -8.90 -9.76
C PHE A 86 -12.79 -8.94 -8.62
N PRO A 87 -13.25 -8.87 -7.36
CA PRO A 87 -12.36 -8.96 -6.21
C PRO A 87 -12.01 -10.43 -5.90
N PHE A 88 -10.74 -10.77 -6.00
CA PHE A 88 -10.20 -12.06 -5.61
C PHE A 88 -9.77 -12.01 -4.13
N VAL A 89 -10.34 -12.90 -3.31
CA VAL A 89 -9.95 -13.05 -1.91
C VAL A 89 -9.44 -14.45 -1.66
N MET A 90 -8.14 -14.54 -1.38
CA MET A 90 -7.47 -15.79 -1.08
C MET A 90 -7.97 -16.33 0.26
N ARG A 91 -8.98 -17.21 0.23
CA ARG A 91 -9.47 -17.94 1.41
C ARG A 91 -8.45 -19.02 1.77
N ARG A 92 -8.02 -19.07 3.04
CA ARG A 92 -7.19 -20.18 3.51
C ARG A 92 -8.04 -21.46 3.39
N PRO A 93 -7.53 -22.55 2.80
CA PRO A 93 -8.24 -23.82 2.86
C PRO A 93 -8.48 -24.18 4.32
N LYS A 94 -9.73 -24.43 4.71
CA LYS A 94 -10.10 -24.74 6.11
C LYS A 94 -9.41 -26.03 6.59
N ASN A 95 -9.08 -26.93 5.66
CA ASN A 95 -8.44 -28.20 5.96
C ASN A 95 -6.99 -28.18 5.44
N ARG A 96 -6.02 -28.19 6.37
CA ARG A 96 -4.58 -28.36 6.07
C ARG A 96 -4.24 -29.73 5.46
N ALA A 97 -5.17 -30.68 5.47
CA ALA A 97 -5.04 -31.99 4.84
C ALA A 97 -5.26 -31.87 3.31
N ALA A 98 -4.37 -31.16 2.62
CA ALA A 98 -4.52 -30.83 1.21
C ALA A 98 -4.04 -31.98 0.31
N GLY A 99 -4.93 -32.93 0.03
CA GLY A 99 -4.87 -33.77 -1.18
C GLY A 99 -5.60 -33.09 -2.36
N LYS A 100 -6.12 -33.89 -3.32
CA LYS A 100 -6.87 -33.43 -4.51
C LYS A 100 -8.03 -32.45 -4.22
N ALA A 101 -8.61 -32.48 -3.01
CA ALA A 101 -9.67 -31.56 -2.59
C ALA A 101 -9.20 -30.10 -2.51
N GLY A 102 -7.98 -29.85 -2.02
CA GLY A 102 -7.44 -28.48 -1.92
C GLY A 102 -7.17 -27.82 -3.28
N LEU A 103 -6.92 -28.64 -4.32
CA LEU A 103 -6.71 -28.14 -5.68
C LEU A 103 -8.03 -27.67 -6.31
N ARG A 104 -9.14 -28.37 -6.05
CA ARG A 104 -10.47 -27.97 -6.52
C ARG A 104 -10.91 -26.65 -5.89
N ASP A 105 -10.77 -26.52 -4.58
CA ASP A 105 -11.08 -25.26 -3.87
C ASP A 105 -10.25 -24.10 -4.42
N TRP A 106 -9.00 -24.37 -4.80
CA TRP A 106 -8.13 -23.37 -5.42
C TRP A 106 -8.65 -22.97 -6.81
N PHE A 107 -8.97 -23.92 -7.69
CA PHE A 107 -9.52 -23.60 -9.02
C PHE A 107 -10.86 -22.86 -8.95
N GLU A 108 -11.73 -23.26 -8.02
CA GLU A 108 -13.02 -22.62 -7.82
C GLU A 108 -12.87 -21.18 -7.32
N ALA A 109 -11.89 -20.92 -6.46
CA ALA A 109 -11.58 -19.56 -6.02
C ALA A 109 -11.05 -18.66 -7.15
N HIS A 110 -10.31 -19.22 -8.11
CA HIS A 110 -9.75 -18.46 -9.25
C HIS A 110 -10.70 -18.40 -10.46
N ALA A 111 -11.83 -19.10 -10.43
CA ALA A 111 -12.82 -19.02 -11.48
C ALA A 111 -13.51 -17.65 -11.47
N CYS A 112 -13.74 -17.08 -12.65
CA CYS A 112 -14.52 -15.86 -12.78
C CYS A 112 -15.93 -16.06 -12.21
N PRO A 113 -16.42 -15.21 -11.29
CA PRO A 113 -17.74 -15.40 -10.68
C PRO A 113 -18.89 -15.22 -11.69
N TYR A 114 -18.65 -14.58 -12.83
CA TYR A 114 -19.67 -14.28 -13.83
C TYR A 114 -19.81 -15.35 -14.92
N CYS A 115 -18.71 -15.93 -15.37
CA CYS A 115 -18.69 -16.90 -16.48
C CYS A 115 -18.04 -18.23 -16.14
N ARG A 116 -17.55 -18.40 -14.90
CA ARG A 116 -16.82 -19.58 -14.39
C ARG A 116 -15.57 -19.96 -15.21
N SER A 117 -15.09 -19.07 -16.08
CA SER A 117 -13.84 -19.25 -16.79
C SER A 117 -12.66 -19.21 -15.82
N LEU A 118 -11.72 -20.13 -15.99
CA LEU A 118 -10.43 -20.16 -15.28
C LEU A 118 -9.38 -19.23 -15.93
N ARG A 119 -9.71 -18.63 -17.09
CA ARG A 119 -8.84 -17.65 -17.73
C ARG A 119 -9.04 -16.30 -17.05
N THR A 120 -8.29 -16.05 -15.99
CA THR A 120 -8.34 -14.82 -15.20
C THR A 120 -6.92 -14.39 -14.85
N GLU A 121 -6.66 -13.09 -14.89
CA GLU A 121 -5.35 -12.51 -14.58
C GLU A 121 -5.50 -11.34 -13.61
N PRO A 122 -4.51 -11.08 -12.73
CA PRO A 122 -4.50 -9.89 -11.90
C PRO A 122 -4.42 -8.64 -12.77
N VAL A 123 -5.16 -7.59 -12.39
CA VAL A 123 -5.12 -6.32 -13.13
C VAL A 123 -3.79 -5.63 -12.84
N PRO A 124 -2.95 -5.38 -13.87
CA PRO A 124 -1.65 -4.75 -13.64
C PRO A 124 -1.82 -3.34 -13.07
N VAL A 125 -0.96 -3.01 -12.10
CA VAL A 125 -0.70 -1.63 -11.72
C VAL A 125 0.12 -1.04 -12.87
N GLU A 126 -0.55 -0.58 -13.90
CA GLU A 126 0.10 0.30 -14.88
C GLU A 126 0.64 1.49 -14.08
N GLU A 127 1.96 1.68 -14.09
CA GLU A 127 2.58 2.93 -13.66
C GLU A 127 1.92 4.03 -14.50
N GLU A 128 0.95 4.74 -13.92
CA GLU A 128 0.65 6.09 -14.35
C GLU A 128 1.91 6.92 -14.07
N ARG A 129 2.92 6.80 -14.94
CA ARG A 129 3.82 7.91 -15.23
C ARG A 129 2.93 9.00 -15.80
N SER A 130 2.33 9.78 -14.90
CA SER A 130 1.86 11.11 -15.18
C SER A 130 3.07 11.93 -15.65
N PRO A 131 3.21 12.34 -16.93
CA PRO A 131 3.99 13.53 -17.18
C PRO A 131 3.16 14.68 -16.63
N LYS A 132 3.59 15.16 -15.45
CA LYS A 132 3.23 16.45 -14.87
C LYS A 132 2.96 17.46 -15.97
N THR A 133 1.73 17.95 -15.99
CA THR A 133 1.35 19.25 -16.50
C THR A 133 2.37 20.27 -15.99
N LYS A 134 3.36 20.64 -16.81
CA LYS A 134 4.09 21.89 -16.60
C LYS A 134 3.17 23.01 -17.07
N ALA A 135 2.25 23.39 -16.20
CA ALA A 135 1.73 24.75 -16.17
C ALA A 135 2.92 25.68 -15.90
N LYS A 136 3.63 26.10 -16.95
CA LYS A 136 4.51 27.26 -16.90
C LYS A 136 3.61 28.48 -17.10
N GLY A 137 3.69 29.35 -16.10
CA GLY A 137 2.72 30.40 -15.82
C GLY A 137 2.47 31.38 -16.95
N ALA A 138 1.24 31.90 -16.93
CA ALA A 138 0.95 33.26 -17.37
C ALA A 138 -0.28 33.73 -16.59
N SER A 139 -0.02 34.37 -15.45
CA SER A 139 -0.92 35.37 -14.92
C SER A 139 -0.07 36.46 -14.28
N PRO A 140 -0.15 37.67 -14.84
CA PRO A 140 -0.18 38.86 -14.03
C PRO A 140 -1.51 39.59 -14.22
N SER A 141 -2.23 39.71 -13.10
CA SER A 141 -3.29 40.69 -12.93
C SER A 141 -2.78 42.11 -13.22
N ALA A 142 -3.58 42.82 -14.02
CA ALA A 142 -3.91 44.23 -13.97
C ALA A 142 -3.00 45.20 -13.17
N LYS A 143 -2.59 46.28 -13.86
CA LYS A 143 -3.17 47.61 -13.60
C LYS A 143 -3.01 48.55 -14.81
N PRO A 144 -3.93 49.52 -14.98
CA PRO A 144 -4.10 50.35 -16.16
C PRO A 144 -3.31 51.67 -16.04
N VAL A 145 -3.14 52.40 -17.15
CA VAL A 145 -2.96 53.88 -17.25
C VAL A 145 -2.89 54.28 -18.74
N PRO A 146 -3.28 55.52 -19.12
CA PRO A 146 -4.09 55.78 -20.31
C PRO A 146 -3.38 56.56 -21.43
N ALA A 147 -4.13 56.76 -22.52
CA ALA A 147 -4.34 58.03 -23.22
C ALA A 147 -3.99 58.09 -24.72
N LYS A 148 -4.88 58.82 -25.40
CA LYS A 148 -4.72 59.65 -26.61
C LYS A 148 -4.87 59.03 -28.02
N ARG A 149 -6.06 59.36 -28.58
CA ARG A 149 -6.27 60.27 -29.74
C ARG A 149 -5.61 59.91 -31.08
N LYS A 150 -6.45 59.61 -32.07
CA LYS A 150 -6.80 60.43 -33.27
C LYS A 150 -7.49 59.47 -34.27
N GLY A 151 -8.67 59.82 -34.80
CA GLY A 151 -8.80 60.42 -36.13
C GLY A 151 -8.61 59.32 -37.19
N ARG A 152 -9.61 58.94 -37.98
CA ARG A 152 -10.48 59.75 -38.81
C ARG A 152 -11.63 58.88 -39.32
#